data_AF-Q738Q3-F1
#
_entry.id   AF-Q738Q3-F1
#
_cell.length_a   1.000
_cell.length_b   1.000
_cell.length_c   1.000
_cell.angle_alpha   90.00
_cell.angle_beta   90.00
_cell.angle_gamma   90.00
#
_symmetry.space_group_name_H-M   'P 1'
#
loop_
_entity.id
_entity.type
_entity.pdbx_description
1 polymer ?
#
loop_
_entity_poly.entity_id
_entity_poly.type
_entity_poly.pdbx_seq_one_letter_code
_entity_poly.pdbx_strand_id
1 'polypeptide(L)'
;MVLGFKARHIECEELPYRLRKQVPFAQEFEFVPVSGEYYGKLDELELLILPSAYDRLEIIMEVDRKSRGLAGLFAEALDLDEKVSRFTVMNEDIPTMKETINNYIF
;
A
#
# COMPACT_ATOMS: atom_id res chain seq x y z
N MET A 1 0.49 -13.16 15.22
CA MET A 1 1.16 -13.90 14.12
C MET A 1 1.03 -13.09 12.85
N VAL A 2 2.15 -12.83 12.16
CA VAL A 2 2.25 -12.03 10.93
C VAL A 2 1.46 -12.62 9.75
N LEU A 3 1.23 -11.84 8.70
CA LEU A 3 0.39 -12.21 7.54
C LEU A 3 1.07 -13.11 6.49
N GLY A 4 2.37 -13.40 6.64
CA GLY A 4 3.08 -14.29 5.72
C GLY A 4 3.72 -13.59 4.51
N PHE A 5 3.80 -12.27 4.52
CA PHE A 5 4.52 -11.46 3.54
C PHE A 5 5.96 -11.17 3.94
N LYS A 6 6.79 -10.87 2.94
CA LYS A 6 8.16 -10.34 3.11
C LYS A 6 8.30 -9.10 2.24
N ALA A 7 8.95 -8.05 2.78
CA ALA A 7 9.30 -6.88 1.99
C ALA A 7 10.28 -7.28 0.88
N ARG A 8 9.98 -6.88 -0.36
CA ARG A 8 10.82 -7.06 -1.55
C ARG A 8 11.54 -5.76 -1.89
N HIS A 9 10.80 -4.66 -2.01
CA HIS A 9 11.32 -3.32 -2.29
C HIS A 9 10.77 -2.30 -1.30
N ILE A 10 11.60 -1.29 -1.01
CA ILE A 10 11.22 -0.13 -0.20
C ILE A 10 11.91 1.07 -0.83
N GLU A 11 11.12 1.93 -1.48
CA GLU A 11 11.65 3.02 -2.29
C GLU A 11 11.00 4.35 -1.92
N CYS A 12 11.64 5.45 -2.30
CA CYS A 12 11.14 6.80 -2.06
C CYS A 12 10.73 7.39 -3.42
N GLU A 13 9.43 7.45 -3.66
CA GLU A 13 8.86 7.81 -4.96
C GLU A 13 8.43 9.27 -5.01
N GLU A 14 8.67 9.93 -6.15
CA GLU A 14 8.14 11.26 -6.40
C GLU A 14 6.62 11.18 -6.61
N LEU A 15 5.88 11.95 -5.82
CA LEU A 15 4.42 11.99 -5.92
C LEU A 15 3.98 12.81 -7.14
N PRO A 16 2.93 12.38 -7.86
CA PRO A 16 2.29 13.21 -8.86
C PRO A 16 1.65 14.42 -8.17
N TYR A 17 1.58 15.55 -8.88
CA TYR A 17 1.14 16.85 -8.32
C TYR A 17 -0.13 16.78 -7.44
N ARG A 18 -1.07 15.90 -7.79
CA ARG A 18 -2.39 15.72 -7.15
C ARG A 18 -2.31 15.04 -5.79
N LEU A 19 -1.32 14.17 -5.59
CA LEU A 19 -1.07 13.47 -4.34
C LEU A 19 -0.06 14.19 -3.45
N ARG A 20 0.66 15.19 -3.98
CA ARG A 20 1.58 16.01 -3.19
C ARG A 20 0.83 16.67 -2.04
N LYS A 21 1.37 16.53 -0.83
CA LYS A 21 0.90 17.21 0.38
C LYS A 21 1.98 18.19 0.83
N GLN A 22 2.57 17.96 2.00
CA GLN A 22 3.64 18.80 2.55
C GLN A 22 4.97 18.59 1.82
N VAL A 23 5.20 17.37 1.31
CA VAL A 23 6.42 16.97 0.58
C VAL A 23 6.06 16.34 -0.77
N PRO A 24 6.95 16.42 -1.78
CA PRO A 24 6.68 15.91 -3.13
C PRO A 24 7.02 14.43 -3.29
N PHE A 25 7.20 13.67 -2.22
CA PHE A 25 7.55 12.25 -2.28
C PHE A 25 6.84 11.45 -1.19
N ALA A 26 6.76 10.13 -1.35
CA ALA A 26 6.26 9.20 -0.36
C ALA A 26 7.10 7.93 -0.34
N GLN A 27 6.98 7.16 0.74
CA GLN A 27 7.64 5.86 0.83
C GLN A 27 6.70 4.80 0.26
N GLU A 28 7.22 4.05 -0.70
CA GLU A 28 6.60 2.87 -1.26
C GLU A 28 7.17 1.62 -0.60
N PHE A 29 6.29 0.69 -0.25
CA PHE A 29 6.66 -0.63 0.23
C PHE A 29 6.02 -1.70 -0.67
N GLU A 30 6.87 -2.54 -1.23
CA GLU A 30 6.45 -3.70 -2.01
C GLU A 30 6.67 -4.97 -1.18
N PHE A 31 5.63 -5.79 -1.06
CA PHE A 31 5.65 -7.04 -0.33
C PHE A 31 5.27 -8.21 -1.22
N VAL A 32 5.98 -9.32 -1.10
CA VAL A 32 5.62 -10.58 -1.75
C VAL A 32 5.17 -11.61 -0.71
N PRO A 33 4.12 -12.40 -0.97
CA PRO A 33 3.72 -13.46 -0.07
C PRO A 33 4.76 -14.59 -0.13
N VAL A 34 5.22 -15.05 1.04
CA VAL A 34 6.20 -16.14 1.15
C VAL A 34 5.67 -17.34 1.94
N SER A 35 4.51 -17.18 2.58
CA SER A 35 3.82 -18.23 3.34
C SER A 35 2.37 -17.83 3.63
N GLY A 36 1.59 -18.73 4.22
CA GLY A 36 0.23 -18.42 4.67
C GLY A 36 -0.80 -18.35 3.54
N GLU A 37 -1.92 -17.70 3.80
CA GLU A 37 -3.12 -17.74 2.95
C GLU A 37 -2.91 -17.11 1.57
N TYR A 38 -2.01 -16.14 1.46
CA TYR A 38 -1.78 -15.33 0.25
C TYR A 38 -0.73 -15.92 -0.68
N TYR A 39 0.07 -16.89 -0.21
CA TYR A 39 1.11 -17.53 -1.01
C TYR A 39 0.51 -18.27 -2.22
N GLY A 40 0.97 -17.90 -3.42
CA GLY A 40 0.47 -18.44 -4.68
C GLY A 40 -0.92 -17.93 -5.10
N LYS A 41 -1.53 -17.01 -4.33
CA LYS A 41 -2.79 -16.34 -4.69
C LYS A 41 -2.60 -14.90 -5.13
N LEU A 42 -1.61 -14.23 -4.54
CA LEU A 42 -1.20 -12.86 -4.86
C LEU A 42 0.25 -12.90 -5.34
N ASP A 43 0.60 -11.97 -6.22
CA ASP A 43 1.99 -11.80 -6.63
C ASP A 43 2.69 -10.78 -5.74
N GLU A 44 2.06 -9.62 -5.53
CA GLU A 44 2.58 -8.56 -4.68
C GLU A 44 1.46 -7.75 -3.99
N LEU A 45 1.85 -7.09 -2.90
CA LEU A 45 1.08 -6.12 -2.13
C LEU A 45 1.91 -4.85 -2.05
N GLU A 46 1.38 -3.73 -2.53
CA GLU A 46 2.10 -2.47 -2.58
C GLU A 46 1.40 -1.42 -1.73
N LEU A 47 2.18 -0.70 -0.92
CA LEU A 47 1.70 0.34 -0.02
C LEU A 47 2.43 1.64 -0.29
N LEU A 48 1.68 2.70 -0.58
CA LEU A 48 2.18 4.07 -0.55
C LEU A 48 1.79 4.72 0.78
N ILE A 49 2.79 5.14 1.56
CA ILE A 49 2.58 5.73 2.89
C ILE A 49 2.64 7.25 2.80
N LEU A 50 1.52 7.90 3.12
CA LEU A 50 1.35 9.35 3.10
C LEU A 50 1.13 9.86 4.54
N PRO A 51 2.15 10.47 5.19
CA PRO A 51 1.95 11.12 6.48
C PRO A 51 0.96 12.29 6.34
N SER A 52 -0.15 12.25 7.09
CA SER A 52 -1.19 13.29 7.05
C SER A 52 -1.26 14.12 8.34
N ALA A 53 -0.88 13.52 9.48
CA ALA A 53 -0.63 14.19 10.76
C ALA A 53 0.38 13.38 11.59
N TYR A 54 0.72 13.85 12.80
CA TYR A 54 1.71 13.20 13.67
C TYR A 54 1.40 11.73 14.00
N ASP A 55 0.13 11.38 14.15
CA ASP A 55 -0.36 10.05 14.54
C ASP A 55 -1.25 9.42 13.47
N ARG A 56 -1.20 9.94 12.24
CA ARG A 56 -2.10 9.57 11.16
C ARG A 56 -1.35 9.34 9.86
N LEU A 57 -1.42 8.11 9.37
CA LEU A 57 -0.93 7.71 8.06
C LEU A 57 -2.12 7.47 7.15
N GLU A 58 -2.08 8.08 5.98
CA GLU A 58 -2.94 7.70 4.88
C GLU A 58 -2.20 6.64 4.05
N ILE A 59 -2.86 5.53 3.78
CA ILE A 59 -2.32 4.40 3.04
C ILE A 59 -3.11 4.28 1.74
N ILE A 60 -2.37 4.23 0.64
CA ILE A 60 -2.90 3.77 -0.64
C ILE A 60 -2.33 2.38 -0.84
N MET A 61 -3.20 1.40 -1.05
CA MET A 61 -2.83 0.00 -1.17
C MET A 61 -3.31 -0.56 -2.50
N GLU A 62 -2.41 -1.26 -3.17
CA GLU A 62 -2.71 -2.06 -4.35
C GLU A 62 -2.42 -3.53 -4.08
N VAL A 63 -3.30 -4.38 -4.60
CA VAL A 63 -3.19 -5.84 -4.52
C VAL A 63 -3.16 -6.35 -5.95
N ASP A 64 -1.97 -6.56 -6.49
CA ASP A 64 -1.80 -6.96 -7.89
C ASP A 64 -1.57 -8.47 -8.05
N ARG A 65 -2.01 -8.98 -9.21
CA ARG A 65 -1.70 -10.30 -9.75
C ARG A 65 -0.91 -10.21 -11.06
N LYS A 66 -0.48 -9.02 -11.50
CA LYS A 66 0.26 -8.76 -12.76
C LYS A 66 1.12 -7.48 -12.75
N SER A 67 2.22 -7.49 -11.99
CA SER A 67 3.46 -6.70 -12.14
C SER A 67 3.40 -5.37 -12.93
N ARG A 68 2.55 -4.42 -12.55
CA ARG A 68 2.66 -3.05 -13.09
C ARG A 68 3.29 -2.04 -12.13
N GLY A 69 3.38 -2.35 -10.84
CA GLY A 69 4.02 -1.51 -9.82
C GLY A 69 3.37 -0.13 -9.63
N LEU A 70 3.41 0.43 -8.43
CA LEU A 70 2.92 1.79 -8.17
C LEU A 70 3.67 2.85 -8.99
N ALA A 71 4.96 2.61 -9.30
CA ALA A 71 5.74 3.43 -10.23
C ALA A 71 5.10 3.53 -11.63
N GLY A 72 4.48 2.44 -12.12
CA GLY A 72 3.71 2.41 -13.37
C GLY A 72 2.32 3.03 -13.22
N LEU A 73 1.72 2.95 -12.03
CA LEU A 73 0.42 3.57 -11.74
C LEU A 73 0.45 5.10 -11.70
N PHE A 74 1.58 5.77 -11.42
CA PHE A 74 1.61 7.25 -11.40
C PHE A 74 1.22 7.91 -12.74
N ALA A 75 1.34 7.18 -13.85
CA ALA A 75 0.88 7.63 -15.17
C ALA A 75 -0.64 7.50 -15.36
N GLU A 76 -1.29 6.55 -14.68
CA GLU A 76 -2.71 6.17 -14.88
C GLU A 76 -3.61 6.49 -13.66
N ALA A 77 -3.03 6.81 -12.49
CA ALA A 77 -3.70 6.99 -11.20
C ALA A 77 -4.68 8.18 -11.09
N LEU A 78 -4.97 8.82 -12.22
CA LEU A 78 -6.00 9.84 -12.36
C LEU A 78 -7.40 9.28 -12.64
N ASP A 79 -7.50 8.00 -12.99
CA ASP A 79 -8.75 7.35 -13.43
C ASP A 79 -9.10 6.13 -12.54
N LEU A 80 -8.53 6.09 -11.33
CA LEU A 80 -8.65 4.97 -10.38
C LEU A 80 -9.99 4.97 -9.64
N ASP A 81 -11.00 4.33 -10.22
CA ASP A 81 -12.24 4.03 -9.50
C ASP A 81 -12.44 2.52 -9.20
N GLU A 82 -11.46 1.64 -9.50
CA GLU A 82 -11.69 0.18 -9.30
C GLU A 82 -10.55 -0.68 -8.71
N LYS A 83 -9.29 -0.22 -8.58
CA LYS A 83 -8.16 -1.14 -8.23
C LYS A 83 -7.34 -0.85 -6.97
N VAL A 84 -7.54 0.30 -6.32
CA VAL A 84 -6.76 0.67 -5.13
C VAL A 84 -7.65 0.91 -3.94
N SER A 85 -7.22 0.44 -2.78
CA SER A 85 -7.85 0.75 -1.50
C SER A 85 -7.16 1.95 -0.87
N ARG A 86 -7.96 2.92 -0.38
CA ARG A 86 -7.45 4.08 0.35
C ARG A 86 -8.02 4.09 1.75
N PHE A 87 -7.16 4.08 2.75
CA PHE A 87 -7.57 4.06 4.15
C PHE A 87 -6.62 4.83 5.04
N THR A 88 -7.08 5.15 6.25
CA THR A 88 -6.28 5.84 7.25
C THR A 88 -5.93 4.87 8.37
N VAL A 89 -4.69 4.95 8.82
CA VAL A 89 -4.15 4.21 9.97
C VAL A 89 -3.73 5.22 11.04
N MET A 90 -4.17 4.95 12.26
CA MET A 90 -3.80 5.66 13.48
C MET A 90 -3.15 4.70 14.49
N ASN A 91 -2.53 5.24 15.53
CA ASN A 91 -1.90 4.42 16.58
C ASN A 91 -2.87 3.44 17.26
N GLU A 92 -4.15 3.82 17.36
CA GLU A 92 -5.21 2.98 17.93
C GLU A 92 -5.58 1.76 17.08
N ASP A 93 -5.25 1.77 15.78
CA ASP A 93 -5.53 0.65 14.87
C ASP A 93 -4.47 -0.46 14.96
N ILE A 94 -3.32 -0.22 15.61
CA ILE A 94 -2.22 -1.19 15.71
C ILE A 94 -2.70 -2.57 16.21
N PRO A 95 -3.56 -2.68 17.25
CA PRO A 95 -4.06 -3.97 17.73
C PRO A 95 -4.89 -4.74 16.71
N THR A 96 -5.60 -4.04 15.81
CA THR A 96 -6.52 -4.63 14.82
C THR A 96 -5.95 -4.62 13.40
N MET A 97 -4.74 -4.10 13.20
CA MET A 97 -4.13 -3.88 11.89
C MET A 97 -4.12 -5.12 10.99
N LYS A 98 -3.93 -6.30 11.58
CA LYS A 98 -3.98 -7.56 10.84
C LYS A 98 -5.33 -7.78 10.16
N GLU A 99 -6.42 -7.53 10.88
CA GLU A 99 -7.77 -7.66 10.37
C GLU A 99 -8.08 -6.56 9.35
N THR A 100 -7.65 -5.33 9.62
CA THR A 100 -7.75 -4.20 8.70
C THR A 100 -7.13 -4.52 7.34
N ILE A 101 -5.88 -4.97 7.30
CA ILE A 101 -5.21 -5.32 6.04
C ILE A 101 -5.93 -6.47 5.33
N ASN A 102 -6.37 -7.51 6.06
CA ASN A 102 -7.12 -8.61 5.46
C ASN A 102 -8.41 -8.14 4.76
N ASN A 103 -9.13 -7.20 5.37
CA ASN A 103 -10.39 -6.64 4.83
C ASN A 103 -10.19 -5.78 3.57
N TYR A 104 -8.97 -5.33 3.29
CA TYR A 104 -8.67 -4.60 2.07
C TYR A 104 -8.03 -5.48 0.98
N ILE A 105 -7.65 -6.73 1.30
CA ILE A 105 -7.15 -7.71 0.32
C ILE A 105 -8.30 -8.47 -0.37
N PHE A 106 -9.44 -8.62 0.31
CA PHE A 106 -10.62 -9.35 -0.17
C PHE A 106 -11.84 -8.45 -0.24
#